data_AF-A0A812V7Q8-F1
#
_entry.id   AF-A0A812V7Q8-F1
#
_cell.length_a   1.000
_cell.length_b   1.000
_cell.length_c   1.000
_cell.angle_alpha   90.00
_cell.angle_beta   90.00
_cell.angle_gamma   90.00
#
_symmetry.space_group_name_H-M   'P 1'
#
loop_
_entity.id
_entity.type
_entity.pdbx_description
1 polymer ?
#
loop_
_entity_poly.entity_id
_entity_poly.type
_entity_poly.pdbx_seq_one_letter_code
_entity_poly.pdbx_strand_id
1 'polypeptide(L)'
;MSGWEVIACKEEQRFCSAARAVQTADAYRCESDSEEGSSTVALSQRSGDGVDANPFSLWWSGLLKEATAEAGFRPHSTAAERGPIKIMSSCSGSFAEGFVMKALNIEMDIMSVAESDESYRSFISANHNDGGGIKHMFKSMEDQMSGHGCLLHSGQQCHVEQPDLGVLGTPCNPFSRYRHDRYHAGSVMSHSQLPLTMERALEWLLLFQPATVVLEQVEGFMAPLSCDEDGTPFDRQAIGCWIDF
;
A
#
# COMPACT_ATOMS: atom_id res chain seq x y z
N MET A 1 -29.33 20.14 -20.19
CA MET A 1 -28.42 19.18 -19.55
C MET A 1 -27.62 19.95 -18.53
N SER A 2 -27.81 19.64 -17.25
CA SER A 2 -27.23 20.37 -16.12
C SER A 2 -25.77 19.96 -15.95
N GLY A 3 -24.93 20.83 -15.40
CA GLY A 3 -23.49 20.56 -15.19
C GLY A 3 -23.20 19.34 -14.31
N TRP A 4 -24.19 18.86 -13.55
CA TRP A 4 -24.09 17.71 -12.67
C TRP A 4 -23.97 16.37 -13.40
N GLU A 5 -24.66 16.18 -14.53
CA GLU A 5 -24.59 14.94 -15.32
C GLU A 5 -23.19 14.72 -15.92
N VAL A 6 -22.50 15.81 -16.27
CA VAL A 6 -21.13 15.78 -16.81
C VAL A 6 -20.10 15.51 -15.73
N ILE A 7 -20.31 15.99 -14.50
CA ILE A 7 -19.44 15.70 -13.36
C ILE A 7 -19.61 14.24 -12.94
N ALA A 8 -20.85 13.77 -12.80
CA ALA A 8 -21.15 12.38 -12.44
C ALA A 8 -20.59 11.39 -13.46
N CYS A 9 -20.73 11.65 -14.77
CA CYS A 9 -20.18 10.79 -15.80
C CYS A 9 -18.63 10.78 -15.83
N LYS A 10 -17.99 11.92 -15.53
CA LYS A 10 -16.52 11.98 -15.40
C LYS A 10 -16.01 11.23 -14.17
N GLU A 11 -16.72 11.34 -13.05
CA GLU A 11 -16.39 10.61 -11.83
C GLU A 11 -16.68 9.11 -12.00
N GLU A 12 -17.75 8.72 -12.69
CA GLU A 12 -18.06 7.33 -13.03
C GLU A 12 -17.02 6.72 -13.98
N GLN A 13 -16.55 7.47 -15.00
CA GLN A 13 -15.46 7.03 -15.87
C GLN A 13 -14.13 6.92 -15.12
N ARG A 14 -13.83 7.85 -14.19
CA ARG A 14 -12.66 7.79 -13.30
C ARG A 14 -12.73 6.59 -12.36
N PHE A 15 -13.88 6.37 -11.73
CA PHE A 15 -14.15 5.24 -10.87
C PHE A 15 -14.02 3.92 -11.63
N CYS A 16 -14.54 3.83 -12.86
CA CYS A 16 -14.35 2.67 -13.72
C CYS A 16 -12.88 2.44 -14.10
N SER A 17 -12.09 3.50 -14.28
CA SER A 17 -10.64 3.38 -14.56
C SER A 17 -9.87 2.90 -13.33
N ALA A 18 -10.17 3.41 -12.14
CA ALA A 18 -9.57 2.97 -10.88
C ALA A 18 -10.02 1.54 -10.52
N ALA A 19 -11.29 1.21 -10.72
CA ALA A 19 -11.83 -0.13 -10.55
C ALA A 19 -11.22 -1.13 -11.54
N ARG A 20 -10.88 -0.72 -12.76
CA ARG A 20 -10.10 -1.55 -13.70
C ARG A 20 -8.68 -1.80 -13.20
N ALA A 21 -8.03 -0.80 -12.60
CA ALA A 21 -6.72 -0.99 -11.97
C ALA A 21 -6.77 -1.98 -10.77
N VAL A 22 -7.90 -1.99 -10.04
CA VAL A 22 -8.18 -2.99 -9.00
C VAL A 22 -8.54 -4.36 -9.59
N GLN A 23 -9.22 -4.44 -10.73
CA GLN A 23 -9.50 -5.71 -11.43
C GLN A 23 -8.24 -6.35 -12.03
N THR A 24 -7.20 -5.56 -12.31
CA THR A 24 -5.87 -6.06 -12.67
C THR A 24 -4.97 -6.31 -11.46
N ALA A 25 -5.48 -6.14 -10.24
CA ALA A 25 -4.73 -6.49 -9.04
C ALA A 25 -4.67 -8.01 -8.90
N ASP A 26 -3.52 -8.59 -9.24
CA ASP A 26 -3.26 -10.00 -8.98
C ASP A 26 -3.14 -10.23 -7.46
N ALA A 27 -4.16 -10.84 -6.87
CA ALA A 27 -4.13 -11.28 -5.48
C ALA A 27 -3.29 -12.57 -5.37
N TYR A 28 -2.08 -12.47 -4.82
CA TYR A 28 -1.20 -13.63 -4.62
C TYR A 28 -1.05 -13.97 -3.13
N ARG A 29 -1.20 -15.27 -2.80
CA ARG A 29 -1.13 -15.80 -1.43
C ARG A 29 0.30 -16.18 -1.10
N CYS A 30 0.90 -15.55 -0.09
CA CYS A 30 2.16 -16.01 0.48
C CYS A 30 1.85 -17.12 1.52
N GLU A 31 2.10 -18.39 1.15
CA GLU A 31 1.99 -19.52 2.08
C GLU A 31 3.27 -19.63 2.91
N SER A 32 3.49 -18.73 3.88
CA SER A 32 4.69 -18.74 4.72
C SER A 32 4.51 -19.34 6.11
N ASP A 33 3.33 -19.85 6.47
CA ASP A 33 3.10 -20.45 7.78
C ASP A 33 3.08 -21.98 7.68
N SER A 34 4.26 -22.59 7.47
CA SER A 34 4.44 -24.01 7.73
C SER A 34 4.68 -24.21 9.22
N GLU A 35 3.68 -24.76 9.91
CA GLU A 35 3.71 -25.18 11.31
C GLU A 35 4.69 -26.33 11.56
N GLU A 36 6.01 -26.11 11.58
CA GLU A 36 6.93 -27.07 12.20
C GLU A 36 8.11 -26.38 12.91
N GLY A 37 8.11 -26.47 14.24
CA GLY A 37 9.32 -26.80 15.01
C GLY A 37 10.46 -25.78 15.08
N SER A 38 10.45 -24.99 16.16
CA SER A 38 11.59 -24.41 16.87
C SER A 38 13.02 -24.77 16.36
N SER A 39 13.71 -23.77 15.82
CA SER A 39 15.17 -23.69 15.79
C SER A 39 15.58 -22.24 15.56
N THR A 40 16.42 -21.71 16.44
CA THR A 40 17.06 -20.38 16.36
C THR A 40 17.62 -20.11 14.96
N VAL A 41 16.98 -19.21 14.21
CA VAL A 41 17.50 -18.73 12.92
C VAL A 41 18.50 -17.60 13.21
N ALA A 42 19.78 -17.97 13.26
CA ALA A 42 20.84 -17.02 12.98
C ALA A 42 20.70 -16.57 11.53
N LEU A 43 20.64 -15.25 11.30
CA LEU A 43 20.78 -14.60 9.99
C LEU A 43 22.20 -14.85 9.47
N SER A 44 22.44 -16.07 8.99
CA SER A 44 23.60 -16.40 8.17
C SER A 44 23.18 -16.25 6.72
N GLN A 45 23.69 -15.20 6.07
CA GLN A 45 23.71 -15.09 4.62
C GLN A 45 24.46 -16.31 4.07
N ARG A 46 23.72 -17.36 3.70
CA ARG A 46 24.25 -18.42 2.86
C ARG A 46 24.36 -17.87 1.45
N SER A 47 25.55 -17.39 1.11
CA SER A 47 26.05 -17.36 -0.26
C SER A 47 26.26 -18.80 -0.73
N GLY A 48 25.17 -19.47 -1.11
CA GLY A 48 25.24 -20.77 -1.75
C GLY A 48 24.89 -20.61 -3.22
N ASP A 49 25.81 -20.98 -4.10
CA ASP A 49 25.63 -21.14 -5.57
C ASP A 49 24.62 -22.26 -5.93
N GLY A 50 23.71 -22.59 -5.02
CA GLY A 50 22.65 -23.56 -5.22
C GLY A 50 21.45 -22.89 -5.86
N VAL A 51 20.95 -23.49 -6.93
CA VAL A 51 19.77 -23.10 -7.72
C VAL A 51 18.47 -23.32 -6.93
N ASP A 52 18.45 -22.98 -5.64
CA ASP A 52 17.25 -22.82 -4.82
C ASP A 52 16.86 -21.34 -4.81
N ALA A 53 16.86 -20.72 -5.99
CA ALA A 53 16.07 -19.52 -6.20
C ALA A 53 14.62 -19.97 -6.07
N ASN A 54 14.05 -19.84 -4.86
CA ASN A 54 12.63 -20.02 -4.66
C ASN A 54 11.91 -19.30 -5.80
N PRO A 55 11.26 -20.00 -6.75
CA PRO A 55 10.68 -19.36 -7.93
C PRO A 55 9.58 -18.36 -7.53
N PHE A 56 9.10 -18.43 -6.28
CA PHE A 56 8.16 -17.51 -5.66
C PHE A 56 8.81 -16.25 -5.05
N SER A 57 10.14 -16.08 -5.08
CA SER A 57 10.76 -14.88 -4.48
C SER A 57 10.79 -13.65 -5.40
N LEU A 58 10.51 -13.82 -6.69
CA LEU A 58 10.64 -12.75 -7.70
C LEU A 58 9.44 -12.63 -8.66
N TRP A 59 8.33 -13.34 -8.43
CA TRP A 59 7.16 -13.28 -9.33
C TRP A 59 6.61 -11.86 -9.49
N TRP A 60 6.59 -11.09 -8.40
CA TRP A 60 6.15 -9.69 -8.37
C TRP A 60 7.01 -8.80 -9.28
N SER A 61 8.27 -9.16 -9.52
CA SER A 61 9.18 -8.37 -10.34
C SER A 61 8.79 -8.39 -11.83
N GLY A 62 8.15 -9.46 -12.31
CA GLY A 62 7.64 -9.56 -13.67
C GLY A 62 6.42 -8.66 -13.89
N LEU A 63 5.43 -8.79 -13.01
CA LEU A 63 4.20 -7.98 -13.02
C LEU A 63 4.51 -6.49 -12.86
N LEU A 64 5.41 -6.14 -11.94
CA LEU A 64 5.85 -4.76 -11.76
C LEU A 64 6.49 -4.21 -13.04
N LYS A 65 7.33 -4.99 -13.73
CA LYS A 65 7.94 -4.57 -15.01
C LYS A 65 6.89 -4.39 -16.12
N GLU A 66 5.86 -5.23 -16.16
CA GLU A 66 4.79 -5.14 -17.15
C GLU A 66 3.88 -3.94 -16.90
N ALA A 67 3.37 -3.79 -15.67
CA ALA A 67 2.53 -2.66 -15.27
C ALA A 67 3.24 -1.32 -15.46
N THR A 68 4.53 -1.23 -15.10
CA THR A 68 5.32 -0.03 -15.34
C THR A 68 5.48 0.23 -16.85
N ALA A 69 5.74 -0.79 -17.67
CA ALA A 69 5.83 -0.63 -19.12
C ALA A 69 4.54 -0.08 -19.74
N GLU A 70 3.36 -0.55 -19.30
CA GLU A 70 2.05 -0.05 -19.74
C GLU A 70 1.80 1.41 -19.34
N ALA A 71 2.24 1.80 -18.14
CA ALA A 71 2.22 3.19 -17.67
C ALA A 71 3.22 4.11 -18.41
N GLY A 72 3.91 3.60 -19.44
CA GLY A 72 4.87 4.35 -20.24
C GLY A 72 6.28 4.34 -19.67
N PHE A 73 6.54 3.61 -18.57
CA PHE A 73 7.88 3.37 -18.08
C PHE A 73 8.60 2.36 -18.98
N ARG A 74 9.08 2.82 -20.13
CA ARG A 74 9.98 2.02 -20.97
C ARG A 74 11.33 1.87 -20.28
N PRO A 75 11.87 0.65 -20.06
CA PRO A 75 13.22 0.50 -19.55
C PRO A 75 14.14 1.36 -20.42
N HIS A 76 14.68 2.44 -19.85
CA HIS A 76 15.52 3.35 -20.61
C HIS A 76 16.77 2.60 -21.05
N SER A 77 17.29 2.97 -22.21
CA SER A 77 18.46 2.31 -22.80
C SER A 77 19.68 2.38 -21.87
N THR A 78 19.68 3.33 -20.93
CA THR A 78 20.56 3.39 -19.78
C THR A 78 19.78 3.79 -18.53
N ALA A 79 20.02 3.11 -17.40
CA ALA A 79 19.47 3.48 -16.09
C ALA A 79 19.75 4.96 -15.72
N ALA A 80 20.81 5.55 -16.28
CA ALA A 80 21.24 6.93 -16.08
C ALA A 80 20.25 8.02 -16.54
N GLU A 81 19.24 7.69 -17.37
CA GLU A 81 18.25 8.67 -17.82
C GLU A 81 17.00 8.70 -16.93
N ARG A 82 16.77 7.69 -16.09
CA ARG A 82 15.65 7.71 -15.15
C ARG A 82 16.09 8.42 -13.89
N GLY A 83 15.33 9.45 -13.49
CA GLY A 83 15.44 9.99 -12.15
C GLY A 83 15.03 8.96 -11.09
N PRO A 84 15.24 9.26 -9.80
CA PRO A 84 14.80 8.42 -8.69
C PRO A 84 13.29 8.16 -8.75
N ILE A 85 12.85 6.96 -8.34
CA ILE A 85 11.42 6.61 -8.25
C ILE A 85 10.77 7.43 -7.14
N LYS A 86 9.73 8.20 -7.46
CA LYS A 86 8.95 8.96 -6.47
C LYS A 86 8.05 8.00 -5.70
N ILE A 87 8.35 7.80 -4.42
CA ILE A 87 7.59 6.88 -3.56
C ILE A 87 6.75 7.65 -2.54
N MET A 88 5.53 7.17 -2.33
CA MET A 88 4.67 7.62 -1.24
C MET A 88 4.15 6.41 -0.46
N SER A 89 4.11 6.52 0.86
CA SER A 89 3.62 5.47 1.74
C SER A 89 2.65 5.97 2.79
N SER A 90 1.66 5.15 3.13
CA SER A 90 0.72 5.40 4.20
C SER A 90 0.50 4.15 5.04
N CYS A 91 0.24 4.35 6.34
CA CYS A 91 0.33 3.28 7.34
C CYS A 91 1.70 2.58 7.25
N SER A 92 2.76 3.41 7.25
CA SER A 92 4.08 3.03 6.76
C SER A 92 4.80 2.03 7.67
N GLY A 93 4.42 1.93 8.95
CA GLY A 93 5.14 1.16 9.95
C GLY A 93 6.61 1.57 9.98
N SER A 94 7.53 0.62 9.83
CA SER A 94 8.96 0.91 9.73
C SER A 94 9.45 1.40 8.36
N PHE A 95 8.55 1.62 7.39
CA PHE A 95 8.85 1.97 5.99
C PHE A 95 9.76 0.92 5.31
N ALA A 96 9.35 -0.34 5.38
CA ALA A 96 10.12 -1.50 4.91
C ALA A 96 10.47 -1.40 3.41
N GLU A 97 9.58 -0.86 2.59
CA GLU A 97 9.76 -0.59 1.18
C GLU A 97 10.99 0.29 0.91
N GLY A 98 11.29 1.26 1.78
CA GLY A 98 12.48 2.09 1.65
C GLY A 98 13.78 1.28 1.81
N PHE A 99 13.78 0.29 2.70
CA PHE A 99 14.93 -0.61 2.87
C PHE A 99 15.07 -1.56 1.67
N VAL A 100 13.96 -2.06 1.14
CA VAL A 100 13.96 -2.92 -0.06
C VAL A 100 14.53 -2.17 -1.26
N MET A 101 14.10 -0.93 -1.49
CA MET A 101 14.62 -0.10 -2.59
C MET A 101 16.14 0.14 -2.45
N LYS A 102 16.62 0.45 -1.23
CA LYS A 102 18.06 0.56 -0.95
C LYS A 102 18.81 -0.75 -1.21
N ALA A 103 18.29 -1.87 -0.73
CA ALA A 103 18.92 -3.18 -0.91
C ALA A 103 19.00 -3.60 -2.38
N LEU A 104 18.01 -3.20 -3.20
CA LEU A 104 17.97 -3.44 -4.63
C LEU A 104 18.76 -2.40 -5.44
N ASN A 105 19.41 -1.43 -4.78
CA ASN A 105 20.11 -0.31 -5.41
C ASN A 105 19.21 0.47 -6.39
N ILE A 106 17.94 0.66 -6.00
CA ILE A 106 16.97 1.47 -6.73
C ILE A 106 16.96 2.85 -6.08
N GLU A 107 17.34 3.87 -6.85
CA GLU A 107 17.23 5.25 -6.40
C GLU A 107 15.75 5.62 -6.21
N MET A 108 15.45 6.26 -5.09
CA MET A 108 14.10 6.69 -4.74
C MET A 108 14.10 8.11 -4.20
N ASP A 109 13.00 8.81 -4.45
CA ASP A 109 12.68 10.12 -3.90
C ASP A 109 11.45 9.95 -2.99
N ILE A 110 11.65 10.08 -1.67
CA ILE A 110 10.61 9.80 -0.68
C ILE A 110 9.72 11.04 -0.56
N MET A 111 8.65 11.05 -1.36
CA MET A 111 7.74 12.18 -1.46
C MET A 111 6.97 12.41 -0.17
N SER A 112 6.39 11.36 0.40
CA SER A 112 5.62 11.49 1.62
C SER A 112 5.44 10.15 2.32
N VAL A 113 5.45 10.18 3.65
CA VAL A 113 5.14 9.04 4.52
C VAL A 113 4.11 9.45 5.55
N ALA A 114 3.18 8.55 5.88
CA ALA A 114 2.25 8.73 7.00
C ALA A 114 2.35 7.57 7.97
N GLU A 115 2.60 7.89 9.23
CA GLU A 115 2.73 6.91 10.30
C GLU A 115 2.25 7.50 11.64
N SER A 116 1.37 6.78 12.32
CA SER A 116 0.71 7.22 13.56
C SER A 116 1.56 7.01 14.81
N ASP A 117 2.43 5.99 14.81
CA ASP A 117 3.33 5.69 15.92
C ASP A 117 4.61 6.55 15.86
N GLU A 118 4.90 7.24 16.96
CA GLU A 118 6.07 8.11 17.06
C GLU A 118 7.41 7.36 17.00
N SER A 119 7.45 6.15 17.54
CA SER A 119 8.65 5.32 17.52
C SER A 119 9.01 4.91 16.10
N TYR A 120 8.01 4.56 15.29
CA TYR A 120 8.21 4.27 13.87
C TYR A 120 8.59 5.52 13.08
N ARG A 121 7.92 6.66 13.27
CA ARG A 121 8.35 7.91 12.61
C ARG A 121 9.81 8.26 12.92
N SER A 122 10.21 8.11 14.18
CA SER A 122 11.60 8.35 14.61
C SER A 122 12.57 7.39 13.92
N PHE A 123 12.19 6.12 13.81
CA PHE A 123 12.97 5.11 13.10
C PHE A 123 13.11 5.43 11.60
N ILE A 124 12.03 5.82 10.92
CA ILE A 124 12.05 6.19 9.51
C ILE A 124 12.99 7.39 9.32
N SER A 125 12.84 8.46 10.11
CA SER A 125 13.71 9.65 10.03
C SER A 125 15.19 9.31 10.26
N ALA A 126 15.50 8.44 11.22
CA ALA A 126 16.88 8.03 11.49
C ALA A 126 17.53 7.26 10.33
N ASN A 127 16.73 6.52 9.53
CA ASN A 127 17.25 5.66 8.46
C ASN A 127 17.15 6.28 7.06
N HIS A 128 16.32 7.31 6.86
CA HIS A 128 15.99 7.83 5.52
C HIS A 128 16.19 9.35 5.35
N ASN A 129 16.85 10.04 6.29
CA ASN A 129 17.11 11.48 6.17
C ASN A 129 18.35 11.85 5.31
N ASP A 130 19.19 10.89 4.94
CA ASP A 130 20.39 11.16 4.13
C ASP A 130 20.07 11.24 2.63
N GLY A 131 20.80 12.08 1.88
CA GLY A 131 20.85 12.01 0.41
C GLY A 131 19.57 12.40 -0.34
N GLY A 132 18.75 13.29 0.20
CA GLY A 132 17.48 13.76 -0.40
C GLY A 132 16.33 13.75 0.60
N GLY A 133 16.41 12.87 1.60
CA GLY A 133 15.53 12.86 2.76
C GLY A 133 14.08 12.55 2.46
N ILE A 134 13.29 12.48 3.53
CA ILE A 134 11.83 12.43 3.46
C ILE A 134 11.33 13.86 3.23
N LYS A 135 10.58 14.11 2.16
CA LYS A 135 10.05 15.46 1.88
C LYS A 135 8.90 15.83 2.81
N HIS A 136 8.01 14.88 3.09
CA HIS A 136 6.84 15.09 3.96
C HIS A 136 6.62 13.91 4.90
N MET A 137 6.35 14.19 6.17
CA MET A 137 6.03 13.20 7.21
C MET A 137 4.73 13.63 7.89
N PHE A 138 3.73 12.75 7.90
CA PHE A 138 2.41 13.00 8.49
C PHE A 138 2.11 11.98 9.59
N LYS A 139 1.19 12.34 10.51
CA LYS A 139 0.74 11.43 11.57
C LYS A 139 -0.34 10.46 11.10
N SER A 140 -1.09 10.83 10.07
CA SER A 140 -2.19 10.02 9.56
C SER A 140 -2.31 10.12 8.05
N MET A 141 -3.03 9.17 7.48
CA MET A 141 -3.37 9.15 6.06
C MET A 141 -4.20 10.38 5.68
N GLU A 142 -5.09 10.84 6.56
CA GLU A 142 -5.94 12.01 6.37
C GLU A 142 -5.13 13.31 6.35
N ASP A 143 -4.16 13.45 7.26
CA ASP A 143 -3.22 14.57 7.27
C ASP A 143 -2.42 14.59 5.95
N GLN A 144 -1.94 13.42 5.51
CA GLN A 144 -1.23 13.26 4.25
C GLN A 144 -2.10 13.67 3.04
N MET A 145 -3.34 13.20 2.96
CA MET A 145 -4.28 13.55 1.89
C MET A 145 -4.62 15.05 1.88
N SER A 146 -4.85 15.64 3.04
CA SER A 146 -5.20 17.06 3.14
C SER A 146 -4.01 18.00 2.95
N GLY A 147 -2.78 17.48 3.05
CA GLY A 147 -1.55 18.25 3.08
C GLY A 147 -1.35 19.02 4.38
N HIS A 148 -2.19 18.85 5.39
CA HIS A 148 -2.09 19.53 6.69
C HIS A 148 -1.34 18.67 7.70
N GLY A 149 -0.79 19.29 8.74
CA GLY A 149 -0.15 18.56 9.83
C GLY A 149 1.20 17.91 9.48
N CYS A 150 1.86 18.35 8.40
CA CYS A 150 3.21 17.91 8.07
C CYS A 150 4.16 18.21 9.24
N LEU A 151 4.86 17.19 9.73
CA LEU A 151 5.78 17.28 10.86
C LEU A 151 7.12 17.93 10.49
N LEU A 152 7.45 17.97 9.19
CA LEU A 152 8.68 18.60 8.70
C LEU A 152 8.48 20.08 8.32
N HIS A 153 7.24 20.49 8.05
CA HIS A 153 6.90 21.85 7.62
C HIS A 153 5.78 22.41 8.52
N SER A 154 6.17 23.00 9.66
CA SER A 154 5.23 23.49 10.65
C SER A 154 4.35 24.63 10.11
N GLY A 155 3.02 24.47 10.23
CA GLY A 155 2.05 25.54 9.94
C GLY A 155 1.79 25.80 8.46
N GLN A 156 2.28 24.95 7.56
CA GLN A 156 2.05 25.06 6.12
C GLN A 156 1.20 23.90 5.61
N GLN A 157 0.30 24.19 4.66
CA GLN A 157 -0.31 23.16 3.85
C GLN A 157 0.71 22.72 2.79
N CYS A 158 1.15 21.48 2.87
CA CYS A 158 2.09 20.88 1.93
C CYS A 158 1.36 20.39 0.69
N HIS A 159 1.91 20.67 -0.49
CA HIS A 159 1.49 20.02 -1.72
C HIS A 159 2.37 18.80 -1.95
N VAL A 160 1.78 17.61 -1.97
CA VAL A 160 2.49 16.37 -2.30
C VAL A 160 2.23 16.06 -3.76
N GLU A 161 3.28 15.93 -4.57
CA GLU A 161 3.16 15.57 -5.97
C GLU A 161 2.66 14.13 -6.14
N GLN A 162 2.10 13.84 -7.32
CA GLN A 162 1.73 12.48 -7.72
C GLN A 162 2.95 11.54 -7.69
N PRO A 163 2.88 10.39 -6.97
CA PRO A 163 3.98 9.44 -6.87
C PRO A 163 4.01 8.47 -8.06
N ASP A 164 5.18 7.91 -8.35
CA ASP A 164 5.32 6.78 -9.25
C ASP A 164 4.84 5.49 -8.57
N LEU A 165 5.19 5.32 -7.30
CA LEU A 165 4.85 4.17 -6.47
C LEU A 165 4.13 4.58 -5.19
N GLY A 166 2.91 4.08 -4.99
CA GLY A 166 2.16 4.15 -3.73
C GLY A 166 2.25 2.84 -2.97
N VAL A 167 2.49 2.89 -1.66
CA VAL A 167 2.50 1.72 -0.77
C VAL A 167 1.52 1.94 0.38
N LEU A 168 0.64 0.96 0.61
CA LEU A 168 -0.35 1.02 1.69
C LEU A 168 -0.29 -0.28 2.51
N GLY A 169 0.10 -0.15 3.78
CA GLY A 169 0.08 -1.22 4.79
C GLY A 169 -1.04 -0.99 5.79
N THR A 170 -2.29 -1.01 5.34
CA THR A 170 -3.44 -0.64 6.19
C THR A 170 -3.63 -1.60 7.37
N PRO A 171 -4.18 -1.15 8.51
CA PRO A 171 -4.27 -1.97 9.72
C PRO A 171 -4.96 -3.33 9.48
N CYS A 172 -4.28 -4.41 9.85
CA CYS A 172 -4.75 -5.76 9.60
C CYS A 172 -5.63 -6.34 10.72
N ASN A 173 -5.69 -5.69 11.90
CA ASN A 173 -6.42 -6.18 13.06
C ASN A 173 -7.91 -6.49 12.82
N PRO A 174 -8.68 -5.69 12.04
CA PRO A 174 -10.07 -6.03 11.68
C PRO A 174 -10.19 -7.35 10.90
N PHE A 175 -9.13 -7.82 10.28
CA PHE A 175 -9.17 -8.94 9.35
C PHE A 175 -8.40 -10.16 9.84
N SER A 176 -7.46 -9.99 10.77
CA SER A 176 -6.61 -11.06 11.31
C SER A 176 -7.43 -12.24 11.83
N ARG A 177 -7.09 -13.45 11.34
CA ARG A 177 -7.69 -14.72 11.80
C ARG A 177 -7.39 -15.02 13.26
N TYR A 178 -6.35 -14.39 13.81
CA TYR A 178 -5.91 -14.56 15.18
C TYR A 178 -6.64 -13.63 16.16
N ARG A 179 -7.49 -12.70 15.68
CA ARG A 179 -8.32 -11.88 16.56
C ARG A 179 -9.44 -12.74 17.14
N HIS A 180 -9.53 -12.79 18.47
CA HIS A 180 -10.41 -13.72 19.19
C HIS A 180 -11.89 -13.67 18.78
N ASP A 181 -12.41 -12.51 18.39
CA ASP A 181 -13.80 -12.30 18.01
C ASP A 181 -14.00 -12.14 16.49
N ARG A 182 -12.98 -12.43 15.67
CA ARG A 182 -12.96 -12.20 14.21
C ARG A 182 -14.19 -12.74 13.48
N TYR A 183 -14.72 -13.87 13.92
CA TYR A 183 -15.81 -14.58 13.24
C TYR A 183 -17.20 -14.36 13.89
N HIS A 184 -17.30 -13.50 14.90
CA HIS A 184 -18.60 -13.08 15.42
C HIS A 184 -19.31 -12.18 14.40
N ALA A 185 -20.60 -12.41 14.20
CA ALA A 185 -21.44 -11.62 13.30
C ALA A 185 -21.28 -10.11 13.59
N GLY A 186 -20.93 -9.34 12.55
CA GLY A 186 -20.72 -7.89 12.65
C GLY A 186 -19.40 -7.45 13.27
N SER A 187 -18.55 -8.33 13.84
CA SER A 187 -17.31 -7.93 14.52
C SER A 187 -16.36 -7.18 13.59
N VAL A 188 -16.09 -7.70 12.38
CA VAL A 188 -15.27 -7.01 11.37
C VAL A 188 -15.87 -5.65 10.99
N MET A 189 -17.18 -5.62 10.71
CA MET A 189 -17.88 -4.43 10.23
C MET A 189 -17.95 -3.31 11.26
N SER A 190 -17.95 -3.66 12.55
CA SER A 190 -18.00 -2.71 13.66
C SER A 190 -16.61 -2.25 14.14
N HIS A 191 -15.52 -2.78 13.55
CA HIS A 191 -14.17 -2.48 14.01
C HIS A 191 -13.76 -1.05 13.62
N SER A 192 -13.22 -0.27 14.57
CA SER A 192 -12.90 1.15 14.39
C SER A 192 -11.88 1.46 13.29
N GLN A 193 -11.01 0.50 12.96
CA GLN A 193 -10.00 0.62 11.90
C GLN A 193 -10.50 0.18 10.51
N LEU A 194 -11.73 -0.34 10.39
CA LEU A 194 -12.30 -0.73 9.09
C LEU A 194 -12.37 0.46 8.10
N PRO A 195 -12.84 1.66 8.49
CA PRO A 195 -12.94 2.78 7.55
C PRO A 195 -11.58 3.22 7.00
N LEU A 196 -10.51 3.12 7.80
CA LEU A 196 -9.15 3.45 7.33
C LEU A 196 -8.71 2.53 6.18
N THR A 197 -9.07 1.24 6.25
CA THR A 197 -8.71 0.26 5.21
C THR A 197 -9.64 0.31 4.00
N MET A 198 -10.94 0.47 4.23
CA MET A 198 -11.95 0.32 3.16
C MET A 198 -12.29 1.63 2.46
N GLU A 199 -12.27 2.76 3.18
CA GLU A 199 -12.66 4.07 2.66
C GLU A 199 -11.44 4.96 2.43
N ARG A 200 -10.66 5.23 3.48
CA ARG A 200 -9.55 6.20 3.41
C ARG A 200 -8.46 5.74 2.44
N ALA A 201 -8.16 4.44 2.41
CA ALA A 201 -7.22 3.89 1.43
C ALA A 201 -7.69 4.12 -0.02
N LEU A 202 -8.99 3.95 -0.30
CA LEU A 202 -9.54 4.21 -1.63
C LEU A 202 -9.50 5.70 -1.97
N GLU A 203 -9.89 6.58 -1.04
CA GLU A 203 -9.78 8.03 -1.21
C GLU A 203 -8.34 8.46 -1.50
N TRP A 204 -7.37 7.87 -0.79
CA TRP A 204 -5.95 8.10 -0.97
C TRP A 204 -5.49 7.72 -2.38
N LEU A 205 -5.91 6.55 -2.88
CA LEU A 205 -5.59 6.08 -4.23
C LEU A 205 -6.22 6.97 -5.31
N LEU A 206 -7.47 7.40 -5.11
CA LEU A 206 -8.17 8.29 -6.03
C LEU A 206 -7.56 9.70 -6.07
N LEU A 207 -7.08 10.18 -4.92
CA LEU A 207 -6.48 11.50 -4.79
C LEU A 207 -5.08 11.56 -5.41
N PHE A 208 -4.19 10.63 -5.05
CA PHE A 208 -2.80 10.67 -5.47
C PHE A 208 -2.54 9.98 -6.79
N GLN A 209 -3.39 9.05 -7.21
CA GLN A 209 -3.30 8.31 -8.47
C GLN A 209 -1.87 7.79 -8.77
N PRO A 210 -1.27 6.96 -7.89
CA PRO A 210 0.07 6.44 -8.15
C PRO A 210 0.10 5.67 -9.48
N ALA A 211 1.20 5.74 -10.22
CA ALA A 211 1.34 4.94 -11.44
C ALA A 211 1.38 3.43 -11.13
N THR A 212 1.87 3.05 -9.96
CA THR A 212 1.83 1.68 -9.44
C THR A 212 1.52 1.69 -7.95
N VAL A 213 0.78 0.68 -7.49
CA VAL A 213 0.35 0.56 -6.10
C VAL A 213 0.72 -0.81 -5.56
N VAL A 214 1.24 -0.84 -4.33
CA VAL A 214 1.38 -2.06 -3.52
C VAL A 214 0.44 -1.95 -2.33
N LEU A 215 -0.55 -2.85 -2.27
CA LEU A 215 -1.47 -2.98 -1.13
C LEU A 215 -1.10 -4.23 -0.35
N GLU A 216 -0.80 -4.09 0.93
CA GLU A 216 -0.58 -5.21 1.84
C GLU A 216 -1.82 -5.43 2.70
N GLN A 217 -2.27 -6.69 2.80
CA GLN A 217 -3.29 -7.15 3.73
C GLN A 217 -3.02 -8.59 4.16
N VAL A 218 -3.53 -8.94 5.34
CA VAL A 218 -3.47 -10.29 5.89
C VAL A 218 -4.44 -11.24 5.20
N GLU A 219 -4.14 -12.54 5.24
CA GLU A 219 -4.95 -13.60 4.64
C GLU A 219 -6.42 -13.62 5.13
N GLY A 220 -6.66 -13.16 6.36
CA GLY A 220 -8.01 -13.03 6.90
C GLY A 220 -8.88 -11.96 6.22
N PHE A 221 -8.31 -11.12 5.36
CA PHE A 221 -9.04 -10.21 4.47
C PHE A 221 -9.83 -10.94 3.38
N MET A 222 -9.35 -12.13 2.98
CA MET A 222 -10.02 -13.04 2.05
C MET A 222 -10.85 -14.10 2.77
N ALA A 223 -10.99 -14.02 4.10
CA ALA A 223 -11.75 -14.98 4.87
C ALA A 223 -13.21 -14.50 5.08
N PRO A 224 -14.15 -15.44 5.25
CA PRO A 224 -15.54 -15.16 5.64
C PRO A 224 -15.67 -14.10 6.74
N LEU A 225 -16.67 -13.22 6.64
CA LEU A 225 -16.93 -12.17 7.63
C LEU A 225 -17.38 -12.74 8.99
N SER A 226 -18.08 -13.87 8.97
CA SER A 226 -18.53 -14.60 10.15
C SER A 226 -18.61 -16.10 9.87
N CYS A 227 -18.96 -16.92 10.86
CA CYS A 227 -19.20 -18.35 10.65
C CYS A 227 -20.44 -18.66 9.78
N ASP A 228 -21.34 -17.68 9.62
CA ASP A 228 -22.65 -17.86 8.97
C ASP A 228 -22.73 -17.12 7.62
N GLU A 229 -21.67 -16.42 7.20
CA GLU A 229 -21.61 -15.61 5.98
C GLU A 229 -20.42 -16.01 5.12
N ASP A 230 -20.65 -16.42 3.87
CA ASP A 230 -19.58 -16.75 2.91
C ASP A 230 -18.83 -15.51 2.38
N GLY A 231 -19.42 -14.31 2.51
CA GLY A 231 -18.84 -13.08 1.99
C GLY A 231 -17.58 -12.67 2.72
N THR A 232 -16.62 -12.10 1.99
CA THR A 232 -15.33 -11.63 2.50
C THR A 232 -15.25 -10.10 2.49
N PRO A 233 -14.36 -9.48 3.30
CA PRO A 233 -14.00 -8.06 3.16
C PRO A 233 -13.63 -7.67 1.71
N PHE A 234 -12.91 -8.54 1.00
CA PHE A 234 -12.50 -8.32 -0.38
C PHE A 234 -13.69 -8.20 -1.36
N ASP A 235 -14.68 -9.09 -1.24
CA ASP A 235 -15.85 -9.10 -2.13
C ASP A 235 -16.63 -7.77 -2.09
N ARG A 236 -16.57 -7.06 -0.96
CA ARG A 236 -17.30 -5.81 -0.75
C ARG A 236 -16.65 -4.59 -1.38
N GLN A 237 -15.38 -4.66 -1.82
CA GLN A 237 -14.76 -3.57 -2.61
C GLN A 237 -15.23 -3.56 -4.07
N ALA A 238 -15.74 -4.69 -4.58
CA ALA A 238 -16.22 -4.79 -5.96
C ALA A 238 -17.61 -4.16 -6.19
N ILE A 239 -18.30 -3.74 -5.12
CA ILE A 239 -19.68 -3.23 -5.19
C ILE A 239 -19.68 -1.80 -4.66
N GLY A 240 -19.81 -0.82 -5.56
CA GLY A 240 -19.96 0.61 -5.25
C GLY A 240 -21.24 0.99 -4.48
N CYS A 241 -21.72 0.13 -3.58
CA CYS A 241 -22.97 0.29 -2.82
C CYS A 241 -22.81 0.98 -1.47
N TRP A 242 -21.67 1.62 -1.18
CA TRP A 242 -21.50 2.40 0.06
C TRP A 242 -21.85 3.89 -0.10
N ILE A 243 -22.20 4.36 -1.30
CA ILE A 243 -22.63 5.74 -1.54
C ILE A 243 -24.16 5.77 -1.67
N ASP A 244 -24.85 5.52 -0.58
CA ASP A 244 -26.22 6.00 -0.37
C ASP A 244 -26.30 6.53 1.07
N PHE A 245 -25.92 7.81 1.23
CA PHE A 245 -26.20 8.64 2.40
C PHE A 245 -27.18 9.73 2.03
#